data_AF-A0A7W4CQ51-F1
#
_entry.id   AF-A0A7W4CQ51-F1
#
_cell.length_a   1.000
_cell.length_b   1.000
_cell.length_c   1.000
_cell.angle_alpha   90.00
_cell.angle_beta   90.00
_cell.angle_gamma   90.00
#
_symmetry.space_group_name_H-M   'P 1'
#
loop_
_entity.id
_entity.type
_entity.pdbx_description
1 polymer ?
#
loop_
_entity_poly.entity_id
_entity_poly.type
_entity_poly.pdbx_seq_one_letter_code
_entity_poly.pdbx_strand_id
1 'polypeptide(L)' 'MVVAILLCLGAIWGIVTGVVQHRTARIIVSTMVLILVIAGWIYFSLNPY' A
#
# COMPACT_ATOMS: atom_id res chain seq x y z
N MET A 1 11.34 -6.05 6.37
CA MET A 1 11.60 -5.70 4.96
C MET A 1 10.73 -6.51 3.98
N VAL A 2 10.80 -7.85 3.98
CA VAL A 2 10.02 -8.71 3.05
C VAL A 2 8.50 -8.47 3.14
N VAL A 3 7.95 -8.32 4.36
CA VAL A 3 6.52 -8.09 4.57
C VAL A 3 6.03 -6.78 3.92
N ALA A 4 6.82 -5.70 4.00
CA ALA A 4 6.44 -4.42 3.40
C ALA A 4 6.42 -4.49 1.87
N ILE A 5 7.35 -5.24 1.27
CA ILE A 5 7.40 -5.44 -0.18
C ILE A 5 6.14 -6.19 -0.65
N LEU A 6 5.74 -7.25 0.07
CA LEU A 6 4.50 -7.98 -0.23
C LEU A 6 3.25 -7.10 -0.09
N LEU A 7 3.20 -6.25 0.94
CA LEU A 7 2.10 -5.30 1.12
C LEU A 7 2.04 -4.26 -0.01
N CYS A 8 3.18 -3.74 -0.47
CA CYS A 8 3.23 -2.85 -1.62
C CYS A 8 2.74 -3.53 -2.90
N LEU A 9 3.17 -4.76 -3.18
CA LEU A 9 2.70 -5.52 -4.34
C LEU A 9 1.20 -5.80 -4.29
N GLY A 10 0.67 -6.16 -3.11
CA GLY A 10 -0.76 -6.36 -2.90
C GLY A 10 -1.56 -5.07 -3.08
N ALA A 11 -1.06 -3.94 -2.57
CA ALA A 11 -1.71 -2.64 -2.74
C ALA A 11 -1.73 -2.19 -4.21
N ILE A 12 -0.62 -2.38 -4.95
CA ILE A 12 -0.55 -2.08 -6.39
C ILE A 12 -1.55 -2.94 -7.16
N TRP A 13 -1.63 -4.25 -6.87
CA TRP A 13 -2.61 -5.14 -7.49
C TRP A 13 -4.06 -4.73 -7.16
N GLY A 14 -4.31 -4.32 -5.92
CA GLY A 14 -5.60 -3.78 -5.47
C GLY A 14 -6.02 -2.53 -6.23
N ILE A 15 -5.08 -1.62 -6.50
CA ILE A 15 -5.30 -0.42 -7.33
C ILE A 15 -5.63 -0.83 -8.77
N VAL A 16 -4.80 -1.67 -9.40
CA VAL A 16 -4.99 -2.11 -10.80
C VAL A 16 -6.35 -2.79 -10.98
N THR A 17 -6.67 -3.75 -10.13
CA THR A 17 -7.97 -4.45 -10.20
C THR A 17 -9.15 -3.54 -9.85
N GLY A 18 -8.95 -2.56 -8.95
CA GLY A 18 -9.94 -1.54 -8.64
C GLY A 18 -10.26 -0.65 -9.83
N VAL A 19 -9.22 -0.25 -10.59
CA VAL A 19 -9.36 0.52 -11.84
C VAL A 19 -10.08 -0.29 -12.90
N VAL A 20 -9.66 -1.54 -13.14
CA VAL A 20 -10.29 -2.43 -14.14
C VAL A 20 -11.77 -2.69 -13.82
N GLN A 21 -12.13 -2.81 -12.54
CA GLN A 21 -13.51 -3.07 -12.11
C GLN A 21 -14.34 -1.79 -11.90
N HIS A 22 -13.79 -0.61 -12.17
CA HIS A 22 -14.39 0.70 -11.88
C HIS A 22 -14.90 0.84 -10.44
N ARG A 23 -14.27 0.16 -9.48
CA ARG A 23 -14.66 0.19 -8.06
C ARG A 23 -13.81 1.21 -7.32
N THR A 24 -14.30 2.45 -7.27
CA THR A 24 -13.64 3.59 -6.61
C THR A 24 -13.27 3.28 -5.16
N ALA A 25 -14.14 2.58 -4.42
CA ALA A 25 -13.87 2.18 -3.05
C ALA A 25 -12.61 1.30 -2.91
N ARG A 26 -12.40 0.34 -3.82
CA ARG A 26 -11.23 -0.54 -3.78
C ARG A 26 -9.94 0.23 -4.08
N ILE A 27 -9.99 1.18 -5.02
CA ILE A 27 -8.86 2.05 -5.36
C ILE A 27 -8.47 2.88 -4.14
N ILE A 28 -9.44 3.55 -3.51
CA ILE A 28 -9.20 4.42 -2.34
C ILE A 28 -8.57 3.63 -1.19
N VAL A 29 -9.14 2.47 -0.85
CA VAL A 29 -8.61 1.61 0.23
C VAL A 29 -7.18 1.15 -0.09
N SER A 30 -6.93 0.70 -1.32
CA SER A 30 -5.60 0.21 -1.72
C SER A 30 -4.55 1.33 -1.71
N THR A 31 -4.93 2.54 -2.13
CA THR A 31 -4.06 3.72 -2.07
C THR A 31 -3.77 4.15 -0.63
N MET A 32 -4.78 4.14 0.26
CA MET A 32 -4.58 4.46 1.68
C MET A 32 -3.62 3.47 2.36
N VAL A 33 -3.76 2.17 2.06
CA VAL A 33 -2.85 1.14 2.56
C VAL A 33 -1.43 1.38 2.05
N LEU A 34 -1.25 1.71 0.76
CA LEU A 34 0.06 2.01 0.19
C LEU A 34 0.75 3.18 0.91
N ILE A 35 0.00 4.26 1.18
CA ILE A 35 0.50 5.44 1.90
C ILE A 35 0.92 5.05 3.32
N LEU A 36 0.09 4.29 4.05
CA LEU A 36 0.40 3.86 5.41
C LEU A 36 1.65 2.97 5.48
N VAL A 37 1.83 2.06 4.52
CA VAL A 37 3.02 1.20 4.45
C VAL A 37 4.27 2.04 4.22
N ILE A 38 4.23 3.01 3.31
CA ILE A 38 5.36 3.92 3.04
C ILE A 38 5.64 4.79 4.28
N ALA A 39 4.62 5.35 4.90
CA ALA A 39 4.77 6.18 6.09
C ALA A 39 5.36 5.38 7.27
N GLY A 40 4.87 4.17 7.50
CA GLY A 40 5.43 3.26 8.51
C GLY A 40 6.88 2.88 8.20
N TRP A 41 7.20 2.62 6.92
CA TRP A 41 8.57 2.35 6.50
C TRP A 41 9.51 3.53 6.77
N ILE A 42 9.10 4.74 6.39
CA ILE A 42 9.87 5.96 6.63
C ILE A 42 10.07 6.16 8.14
N TYR A 43 9.03 5.97 8.94
CA TYR A 43 9.09 6.08 10.40
C TYR A 43 10.11 5.10 11.00
N PHE A 44 10.03 3.81 10.67
CA PHE A 44 10.99 2.81 11.15
C PHE A 44 12.40 3.01 10.59
N SER A 45 12.53 3.55 9.37
CA SER A 45 13.83 3.88 8.79
C SER A 45 14.49 5.09 9.46
N LEU A 46 13.70 6.05 9.96
CA LEU A 46 14.18 7.24 10.65
C LEU A 46 14.37 7.00 12.16
N ASN A 47 13.57 6.12 12.76
CA ASN A 47 13.70 5.68 14.14
C ASN A 47 13.87 4.15 14.17
N PRO A 48 15.11 3.64 14.07
CA PRO A 48 15.39 2.20 14.07
C PRO A 48 15.32 1.55 15.47
N TYR A 49 14.58 2.15 16.40
CA TYR A 49 14.47 1.73 17.81
C TYR A 49 13.21 0.92 18.05
#